data_AF-A0A061J3Y2-F1
#
_entry.id   AF-A0A061J3Y2-F1
#
_cell.length_a   1.000
_cell.length_b   1.000
_cell.length_c   1.000
_cell.angle_alpha   90.00
_cell.angle_beta   90.00
_cell.angle_gamma   90.00
#
_symmetry.space_group_name_H-M   'P 1'
#
loop_
_entity.id
_entity.type
_entity.pdbx_description
1 polymer ?
#
loop_
_entity_poly.entity_id
_entity_poly.type
_entity_poly.pdbx_seq_one_letter_code
_entity_poly.pdbx_strand_id
1 'polypeptide(L)'
;MLQPSTEQAQQHYIDLASKPFYKDLVAYFSSGPIVGMVWEGKNVVKGGRMLLGATNPADSLPGTIRGDFAVDVGRNVCHGSDSVDSAKREIAFWFKPEELVSWTSHSVKQIYESA
;
A
#
# COMPACT_ATOMS: atom_id res chain seq x y z
N MET A 1 -9.89 -3.40 -8.90
CA MET A 1 -9.06 -2.60 -9.83
C MET A 1 -9.85 -1.35 -10.16
N LEU A 2 -9.23 -0.18 -10.06
CA LEU A 2 -9.85 1.11 -10.37
C LEU A 2 -8.80 2.07 -10.92
N GLN A 3 -9.20 3.16 -11.56
CA GLN A 3 -8.30 4.26 -11.86
C GLN A 3 -8.58 5.43 -10.89
N PRO A 4 -7.60 5.86 -10.07
CA PRO A 4 -7.78 6.99 -9.16
C PRO A 4 -8.08 8.29 -9.91
N SER A 5 -9.02 9.08 -9.40
CA SER A 5 -9.14 10.48 -9.82
C SER A 5 -7.93 11.29 -9.31
N THR A 6 -7.72 12.48 -9.87
CA THR A 6 -6.66 13.38 -9.41
C THR A 6 -6.90 13.80 -7.95
N GLU A 7 -8.16 14.07 -7.59
CA GLU A 7 -8.57 14.43 -6.23
C GLU A 7 -8.32 13.27 -5.25
N GLN A 8 -8.58 12.03 -5.68
CA GLN A 8 -8.28 10.86 -4.86
C GLN A 8 -6.78 10.69 -4.63
N ALA A 9 -5.97 10.86 -5.68
CA ALA A 9 -4.51 10.82 -5.58
C ALA A 9 -3.97 11.91 -4.65
N GLN A 10 -4.51 13.14 -4.74
CA GLN A 10 -4.16 14.24 -3.85
C GLN A 10 -4.51 13.93 -2.40
N GLN A 11 -5.73 13.50 -2.13
CA GLN A 11 -6.18 13.22 -0.78
C GLN A 11 -5.42 12.05 -0.14
N HIS A 12 -5.08 11.03 -0.93
CA HIS A 12 -4.28 9.90 -0.46
C HIS A 12 -2.87 10.34 -0.04
N TYR A 13 -2.25 11.28 -0.77
CA TYR A 13 -0.90 11.78 -0.48
C TYR A 13 -0.89 13.14 0.21
N ILE A 14 -1.96 13.53 0.92
CA ILE A 14 -2.12 14.89 1.46
C ILE A 14 -0.97 15.31 2.40
N ASP A 15 -0.41 14.36 3.16
CA ASP A 15 0.73 14.60 4.07
C ASP A 15 2.02 14.99 3.31
N LEU A 16 2.06 14.74 1.99
CA LEU A 16 3.16 15.08 1.10
C LEU A 16 2.89 16.35 0.27
N ALA A 17 1.77 17.05 0.48
CA ALA A 17 1.36 18.18 -0.36
C ALA A 17 2.39 19.32 -0.46
N SER A 18 3.24 19.49 0.56
CA SER A 18 4.31 20.49 0.59
C SER A 18 5.61 20.03 -0.08
N LYS A 19 5.70 18.77 -0.53
CA LYS A 19 6.91 18.21 -1.13
C LYS A 19 7.03 18.60 -2.61
N PRO A 20 8.24 18.88 -3.11
CA PRO A 20 8.44 19.35 -4.48
C PRO A 20 7.99 18.33 -5.54
N PHE A 21 8.01 17.04 -5.22
CA PHE A 21 7.60 15.95 -6.12
C PHE A 21 6.10 15.63 -6.06
N TYR A 22 5.31 16.30 -5.22
CA TYR A 22 3.90 15.95 -4.97
C TYR A 22 3.05 16.01 -6.23
N LYS A 23 3.23 17.04 -7.06
CA LYS A 23 2.47 17.21 -8.30
C LYS A 23 2.71 16.04 -9.26
N ASP A 24 3.95 15.61 -9.41
CA ASP A 24 4.32 14.51 -10.30
C ASP A 24 3.86 13.16 -9.74
N LEU A 25 3.91 12.97 -8.42
CA LEU A 25 3.37 11.81 -7.74
C LEU A 25 1.87 11.66 -7.99
N VAL A 26 1.11 12.74 -7.79
CA VAL A 26 -0.34 12.79 -8.04
C VAL A 26 -0.65 12.46 -9.49
N ALA A 27 0.03 13.13 -10.43
CA ALA A 27 -0.18 12.92 -11.87
C ALA A 27 0.15 11.49 -12.30
N TYR A 28 1.20 10.88 -11.74
CA TYR A 28 1.55 9.50 -12.03
C TYR A 28 0.54 8.51 -11.43
N PHE A 29 0.14 8.69 -10.18
CA PHE A 29 -0.77 7.79 -9.48
C PHE A 29 -2.19 7.77 -10.11
N SER A 30 -2.65 8.89 -10.67
CA SER A 30 -3.92 8.96 -11.40
C SER A 30 -3.81 8.64 -12.91
N SER A 31 -2.61 8.39 -13.43
CA SER A 31 -2.39 8.16 -14.88
C SER A 31 -2.92 6.83 -15.41
N GLY A 32 -3.23 5.87 -14.54
CA GLY A 32 -3.66 4.54 -14.94
C GLY A 32 -4.29 3.73 -13.80
N PRO A 33 -4.73 2.49 -14.10
CA PRO A 33 -5.40 1.65 -13.12
C PRO A 33 -4.46 1.17 -12.02
N ILE A 34 -4.96 1.12 -10.80
CA ILE A 34 -4.34 0.52 -9.62
C ILE A 34 -5.14 -0.70 -9.14
N VAL A 35 -4.48 -1.51 -8.32
CA VAL A 35 -5.11 -2.58 -7.56
C VAL A 35 -5.02 -2.24 -6.08
N GLY A 36 -6.12 -1.73 -5.52
CA GLY A 36 -6.28 -1.60 -4.08
C GLY A 36 -6.49 -2.97 -3.44
N MET A 37 -5.87 -3.22 -2.28
CA MET A 37 -6.00 -4.46 -1.52
C MET A 37 -6.03 -4.13 -0.02
N VAL A 38 -6.77 -4.94 0.74
CA VAL A 38 -6.75 -4.95 2.20
C VAL A 38 -6.27 -6.32 2.66
N TRP A 39 -5.17 -6.35 3.42
CA TRP A 39 -4.58 -7.58 3.95
C TRP A 39 -4.76 -7.64 5.46
N GLU A 40 -5.21 -8.80 5.96
CA GLU A 40 -5.43 -9.05 7.38
C GLU A 40 -4.36 -9.99 7.95
N GLY A 41 -3.87 -9.69 9.14
CA GLY A 41 -2.99 -10.57 9.89
C GLY A 41 -2.25 -9.90 11.03
N LYS A 42 -1.60 -10.72 11.87
CA LYS A 42 -0.80 -10.22 13.00
C LYS A 42 0.39 -9.39 12.50
N ASN A 43 0.51 -8.15 12.96
CA ASN A 43 1.56 -7.20 12.55
C ASN A 43 1.62 -6.94 11.03
N VAL A 44 0.51 -7.15 10.30
CA VAL A 44 0.49 -7.11 8.83
C VAL A 44 0.94 -5.78 8.23
N VAL A 45 0.72 -4.64 8.90
CA VAL A 45 1.22 -3.33 8.44
C VAL A 45 2.75 -3.32 8.38
N LYS A 46 3.41 -3.71 9.48
CA LYS A 46 4.88 -3.78 9.53
C LYS A 46 5.40 -4.86 8.58
N GLY A 47 4.80 -6.06 8.61
CA GLY A 47 5.20 -7.18 7.75
C GLY A 47 5.07 -6.85 6.26
N GLY A 48 3.96 -6.21 5.87
CA GLY A 48 3.73 -5.75 4.51
C GLY A 48 4.82 -4.78 4.05
N ARG A 49 5.16 -3.76 4.85
CA ARG A 49 6.27 -2.84 4.52
C ARG A 49 7.62 -3.53 4.37
N MET A 50 7.90 -4.53 5.19
CA MET A 50 9.12 -5.33 5.06
C MET A 50 9.14 -6.10 3.73
N LEU A 51 8.00 -6.67 3.31
CA LEU A 51 7.87 -7.34 2.00
C LEU A 51 8.00 -6.37 0.83
N LEU A 52 7.46 -5.15 0.96
CA LEU A 52 7.59 -4.12 -0.10
C LEU A 52 9.05 -3.72 -0.33
N GLY A 53 9.85 -3.62 0.75
CA GLY A 53 11.19 -3.06 0.71
C GLY A 53 11.23 -1.55 1.00
N ALA A 54 12.43 -0.97 1.03
CA ALA A 54 12.64 0.45 1.29
C ALA A 54 11.91 1.34 0.26
N THR A 55 11.54 2.57 0.62
CA THR A 55 10.83 3.48 -0.30
C THR A 55 11.63 3.76 -1.57
N ASN A 56 12.94 3.95 -1.41
CA ASN A 56 13.89 4.04 -2.51
C ASN A 56 14.35 2.63 -2.89
N PRO A 57 14.09 2.15 -4.13
CA PRO A 57 14.49 0.81 -4.55
C PRO A 57 16.00 0.55 -4.44
N ALA A 58 16.84 1.57 -4.62
CA ALA A 58 18.29 1.45 -4.46
C ALA A 58 18.72 1.02 -3.03
N ASP A 59 17.88 1.27 -2.03
CA ASP A 59 18.10 0.87 -0.63
C ASP A 59 17.34 -0.41 -0.27
N SER A 60 16.64 -1.03 -1.23
CA SER A 60 15.89 -2.28 -1.02
C SER A 60 16.79 -3.49 -1.28
N LEU A 61 16.64 -4.52 -0.46
CA LEU A 61 17.38 -5.77 -0.63
C LEU A 61 16.67 -6.71 -1.61
N PRO A 62 17.41 -7.54 -2.38
CA PRO A 62 16.83 -8.64 -3.15
C PRO A 62 15.92 -9.53 -2.30
N GLY A 63 14.82 -9.99 -2.90
CA GLY A 63 13.74 -10.73 -2.23
C GLY A 63 12.60 -9.85 -1.68
N THR A 64 12.75 -8.52 -1.74
CA THR A 64 11.65 -7.58 -1.52
C THR A 64 11.05 -7.17 -2.86
N ILE A 65 9.78 -6.75 -2.89
CA ILE A 65 9.11 -6.36 -4.15
C ILE A 65 9.89 -5.26 -4.86
N ARG A 66 10.34 -4.21 -4.15
CA ARG A 66 11.10 -3.13 -4.78
C ARG A 66 12.54 -3.54 -5.13
N GLY A 67 13.18 -4.37 -4.32
CA GLY A 67 14.52 -4.88 -4.61
C GLY A 67 14.57 -5.74 -5.87
N ASP A 68 13.49 -6.48 -6.15
CA ASP A 68 13.42 -7.37 -7.31
C ASP A 68 12.85 -6.70 -8.56
N PHE A 69 11.99 -5.68 -8.41
CA PHE A 69 11.17 -5.17 -9.53
C PHE A 69 11.22 -3.65 -9.76
N ALA A 70 11.96 -2.88 -8.96
CA ALA A 70 12.00 -1.43 -9.10
C ALA A 70 13.43 -0.88 -9.14
N VAL A 71 13.59 0.28 -9.80
CA VAL A 71 14.87 1.00 -9.90
C VAL A 71 14.71 2.42 -9.38
N ASP A 72 13.71 3.16 -9.86
CA ASP A 72 13.49 4.56 -9.49
C ASP A 72 12.49 4.73 -8.34
N VAL A 73 12.77 5.66 -7.42
CA VAL A 73 11.89 5.99 -6.28
C VAL A 73 10.49 6.46 -6.73
N GLY A 74 10.39 7.19 -7.84
CA GLY A 74 9.11 7.64 -8.42
C GLY A 74 8.38 6.56 -9.21
N ARG A 75 8.97 5.38 -9.38
CA ARG A 75 8.42 4.20 -10.08
C ARG A 75 8.63 2.94 -9.25
N ASN A 76 8.40 3.03 -7.94
CA ASN A 76 8.69 1.96 -6.98
C ASN A 76 7.59 0.90 -6.83
N VAL A 77 6.76 0.73 -7.86
CA VAL A 77 5.76 -0.35 -8.07
C VAL A 77 4.57 -0.37 -7.11
N CYS A 78 4.76 -0.22 -5.80
CA CYS A 78 3.76 -0.52 -4.79
C CYS A 78 3.70 0.51 -3.65
N HIS A 79 2.52 0.61 -3.03
CA HIS A 79 2.26 1.37 -1.80
C HIS A 79 1.90 0.43 -0.64
N GLY A 80 2.16 0.88 0.59
CA GLY A 80 1.68 0.21 1.80
C GLY A 80 1.69 1.17 2.98
N SER A 81 0.62 1.16 3.77
CA SER A 81 0.41 2.07 4.89
C SER A 81 1.58 2.01 5.89
N ASP A 82 1.95 3.17 6.46
CA ASP A 82 3.12 3.30 7.34
C ASP A 82 2.89 2.92 8.81
N SER A 83 1.62 2.85 9.22
CA SER A 83 1.19 2.66 10.59
C SER A 83 -0.22 2.07 10.62
N VAL A 84 -0.63 1.53 11.76
CA VAL A 84 -1.99 1.00 11.93
C VAL A 84 -3.04 2.11 11.75
N ASP A 85 -2.72 3.33 12.19
CA ASP A 85 -3.64 4.46 12.08
C ASP A 85 -3.75 4.97 10.66
N SER A 86 -2.65 5.05 9.89
CA SER A 86 -2.74 5.36 8.45
C SER A 86 -3.46 4.25 7.69
N ALA A 87 -3.22 2.98 8.01
CA ALA A 87 -3.94 1.86 7.39
C ALA A 87 -5.46 1.96 7.58
N LYS A 88 -5.94 2.27 8.80
CA LYS A 88 -7.38 2.48 9.06
C LYS A 88 -7.95 3.61 8.21
N ARG A 89 -7.25 4.74 8.11
CA ARG A 89 -7.68 5.88 7.28
C ARG A 89 -7.71 5.52 5.79
N GLU A 90 -6.66 4.87 5.30
CA GLU A 90 -6.54 4.46 3.89
C GLU A 90 -7.61 3.43 3.51
N ILE A 91 -7.88 2.44 4.37
CA ILE A 91 -8.95 1.46 4.14
C ILE A 91 -10.30 2.17 4.04
N ALA A 92 -10.64 3.03 5.01
CA ALA A 92 -11.90 3.76 5.00
C ALA A 92 -12.03 4.74 3.83
N PHE A 93 -10.90 5.22 3.29
CA PHE A 93 -10.87 6.10 2.13
C PHE A 93 -11.10 5.34 0.81
N TRP A 94 -10.48 4.17 0.64
CA TRP A 94 -10.51 3.42 -0.61
C TRP A 94 -11.63 2.39 -0.73
N PHE A 95 -12.15 1.91 0.40
CA PHE A 95 -13.14 0.83 0.43
C PHE A 95 -14.33 1.22 1.30
N LYS A 96 -15.52 0.94 0.77
CA LYS A 96 -16.75 0.97 1.57
C LYS A 96 -16.79 -0.26 2.49
N PRO A 97 -17.44 -0.19 3.65
CA PRO A 97 -17.53 -1.33 4.57
C PRO A 97 -18.07 -2.61 3.91
N GLU A 98 -19.04 -2.49 3.00
CA GLU A 98 -19.65 -3.60 2.27
C GLU A 98 -18.75 -4.25 1.21
N GLU A 99 -17.64 -3.59 0.83
CA GLU A 99 -16.64 -4.15 -0.09
C GLU A 99 -15.63 -5.05 0.64
N LEU A 100 -15.58 -4.98 1.97
CA LEU A 100 -14.72 -5.82 2.80
C LEU A 100 -15.38 -7.18 3.04
N VAL A 101 -14.65 -8.25 2.72
CA VAL A 101 -15.13 -9.63 2.86
C VAL A 101 -14.55 -10.25 4.11
N SER A 102 -15.40 -10.62 5.06
CA SER A 102 -15.03 -11.38 6.25
C SER A 102 -15.13 -12.88 5.98
N TRP A 103 -14.06 -13.62 6.23
CA TRP A 103 -13.99 -15.06 6.06
C TRP A 103 -12.90 -15.66 6.97
N THR A 104 -13.04 -16.95 7.30
CA THR A 104 -12.04 -17.67 8.11
C THR A 104 -11.21 -18.56 7.19
N SER A 105 -9.90 -18.37 7.20
CA SER A 105 -8.99 -19.24 6.44
C SER A 105 -8.97 -20.65 7.00
N HIS A 106 -9.07 -21.65 6.12
CA HIS A 106 -8.96 -23.06 6.48
C HIS A 106 -7.60 -23.38 7.16
N SER A 107 -6.56 -22.59 6.88
CA SER A 107 -5.22 -22.76 7.44
C SER A 107 -4.96 -21.87 8.66
N VAL A 108 -5.95 -21.15 9.21
CA VAL A 108 -5.73 -20.17 10.29
C VAL A 108 -4.99 -20.77 11.50
N LYS A 109 -5.33 -22.02 11.86
CA LYS A 109 -4.67 -22.79 12.94
C LYS A 109 -3.28 -23.34 12.59
N GLN A 110 -2.93 -23.36 11.31
CA GLN A 110 -1.59 -23.76 10.86
C GLN A 110 -0.64 -22.55 10.81
N ILE A 111 -1.19 -21.34 10.69
CA ILE A 111 -0.43 -20.09 10.59
C ILE A 111 -0.26 -19.43 11.97
N TYR A 112 -1.30 -19.48 12.81
CA TYR A 112 -1.29 -18.86 14.13
C TYR A 112 -1.46 -19.90 15.24
N GLU A 113 -0.60 -19.82 16.25
CA GLU A 113 -0.68 -20.63 17.46
C GLU A 113 -1.97 -20.35 18.27
N SER A 114 -2.45 -19.10 18.23
CA SER A 114 -3.59 -18.61 19.02
C SER A 114 -4.87 -18.40 18.19
N ALA A 115 -5.15 -19.28 17.23
CA ALA A 115 -6.30 -19.17 16.31
C ALA A 115 -7.60 -19.80 16.84
#